data_AF-A0A1D2TSQ6-F1
#
_entry.id   AF-A0A1D2TSQ6-F1
#
_cell.length_a   1.000
_cell.length_b   1.000
_cell.length_c   1.000
_cell.angle_alpha   90.00
_cell.angle_beta   90.00
_cell.angle_gamma   90.00
#
_symmetry.space_group_name_H-M   'P 1'
#
loop_
_entity.id
_entity.type
_entity.pdbx_description
1 polymer ?
#
loop_
_entity_poly.entity_id
_entity_poly.type
_entity_poly.pdbx_seq_one_letter_code
_entity_poly.pdbx_strand_id
1 'polypeptide(L)'
;MNKLAWAALALSLAACSQPAADNASQAKAPPAAPAAEVKSTATAGVYDLDKTHASVTFRVDHLGMSRYTARFTGIDGRLNFDPANPAAMSVEASVDTGSIKTDYPNPTPNFDAELAGPNWLDAARFPKITFKSTAVEPTGPNTAKVTGDFTLHGVTRPLVLDVTFN
;
A
#
# COMPACT_ATOMS: atom_id res chain seq x y z
N MET A 1 8.47 -26.94 77.03
CA MET A 1 9.74 -26.84 77.79
C MET A 1 10.81 -26.37 76.82
N ASN A 2 11.12 -25.07 76.88
CA ASN A 2 12.43 -24.53 77.32
C ASN A 2 13.53 -24.65 76.25
N LYS A 3 13.73 -23.58 75.48
CA LYS A 3 14.85 -22.61 75.59
C LYS A 3 16.19 -23.18 75.07
N LEU A 4 16.78 -22.55 74.06
CA LEU A 4 17.93 -21.65 74.26
C LEU A 4 18.25 -20.94 72.94
N ALA A 5 18.49 -19.63 73.06
CA ALA A 5 19.05 -18.78 72.02
C ALA A 5 20.49 -19.19 71.68
N TRP A 6 21.07 -18.58 70.63
CA TRP A 6 22.32 -17.82 70.70
C TRP A 6 22.40 -16.89 69.49
N ALA A 7 22.75 -15.64 69.77
CA ALA A 7 22.92 -14.56 68.80
C ALA A 7 24.35 -14.57 68.26
N ALA A 8 24.50 -14.27 66.97
CA ALA A 8 25.76 -13.78 66.41
C ALA A 8 25.44 -12.60 65.50
N LEU A 9 25.91 -11.44 65.94
CA LEU A 9 25.83 -10.14 65.30
C LEU A 9 26.87 -10.09 64.17
N ALA A 10 26.44 -9.96 62.92
CA ALA A 10 27.33 -9.64 61.80
C ALA A 10 26.94 -8.26 61.23
N LEU A 11 27.86 -7.33 61.42
CA LEU A 11 27.81 -5.94 60.98
C LEU A 11 28.01 -5.89 59.45
N SER A 12 26.93 -5.75 58.66
CA SER A 12 27.05 -5.55 57.22
C SER A 12 27.07 -4.06 56.88
N LEU A 13 28.21 -3.60 56.38
CA LEU A 13 28.39 -2.27 55.80
C LEU A 13 27.36 -2.01 54.68
N ALA A 14 26.80 -0.80 54.70
CA ALA A 14 26.06 -0.24 53.59
C ALA A 14 26.99 -0.05 52.37
N ALA A 15 26.59 -0.61 51.23
CA ALA A 15 27.04 -0.17 49.92
C ALA A 15 25.78 0.05 49.07
N CYS A 16 25.31 1.29 49.02
CA CYS A 16 24.31 1.73 48.06
C CYS A 16 24.86 1.49 46.65
N SER A 17 24.27 0.54 45.93
CA SER A 17 24.46 0.39 44.49
C SER A 17 23.24 1.04 43.82
N GLN A 18 23.38 2.28 43.36
CA GLN A 18 22.41 2.83 42.41
C GLN A 18 22.62 2.16 41.05
N PRO A 19 21.57 1.70 40.37
CA PRO A 19 21.68 1.37 38.96
C PRO A 19 21.99 2.65 38.17
N ALA A 20 22.99 2.58 37.30
CA ALA A 20 23.31 3.63 36.36
C ALA A 20 22.08 3.95 35.52
N ALA A 21 21.65 5.21 35.52
CA ALA A 21 20.69 5.69 34.56
C ALA A 21 21.38 5.65 33.18
N ASP A 22 20.94 4.72 32.33
CA ASP A 22 21.28 4.72 30.91
C ASP A 22 20.75 6.03 30.31
N ASN A 23 21.67 6.99 30.16
CA ASN A 23 21.43 8.23 29.45
C ASN A 23 21.46 7.92 27.95
N ALA A 24 20.41 7.23 27.48
CA ALA A 24 20.13 7.08 26.06
C ALA A 24 19.84 8.47 25.51
N SER A 25 20.83 9.03 24.84
CA SER A 25 20.74 10.24 24.03
C SER A 25 19.51 10.16 23.14
N GLN A 26 18.48 10.95 23.48
CA GLN A 26 17.33 11.17 22.62
C GLN A 26 17.81 11.91 21.38
N ALA A 27 18.18 11.17 20.34
CA ALA A 27 18.33 11.74 19.02
C ALA A 27 16.96 12.28 18.59
N LYS A 28 16.82 13.61 18.68
CA LYS A 28 15.66 14.34 18.18
C LYS A 28 15.46 13.95 16.71
N ALA A 29 14.32 13.34 16.40
CA ALA A 29 13.95 13.03 15.02
C ALA A 29 14.10 14.30 14.15
N PRO A 30 14.63 14.18 12.92
CA PRO A 30 14.70 15.31 12.01
C PRO A 30 13.32 15.97 11.89
N PRO A 31 13.24 17.32 11.81
CA PRO A 31 11.98 17.98 11.55
C PRO A 31 11.37 17.42 10.26
N ALA A 32 10.08 17.04 10.33
CA ALA A 32 9.34 16.60 9.18
C ALA A 32 9.47 17.65 8.07
N ALA A 33 9.88 17.23 6.87
CA ALA A 33 9.92 18.11 5.73
C ALA A 33 8.52 18.73 5.52
N PRO A 34 8.43 20.02 5.15
CA PRO A 34 7.15 20.64 4.86
C PRO A 34 6.45 19.84 3.76
N ALA A 35 5.18 19.47 3.99
CA ALA A 35 4.38 18.78 3.00
C ALA A 35 4.35 19.59 1.69
N ALA A 36 4.51 18.93 0.55
CA ALA A 36 4.44 19.61 -0.73
C ALA A 36 3.05 20.23 -0.92
N GLU A 37 3.02 21.51 -1.32
CA GLU A 37 1.79 22.24 -1.59
C GLU A 37 1.13 21.70 -2.87
N VAL A 38 -0.09 21.16 -2.75
CA VAL A 38 -0.85 20.62 -3.88
C VAL A 38 -1.53 21.77 -4.64
N LYS A 39 -1.17 21.97 -5.91
CA LYS A 39 -1.83 22.92 -6.81
C LYS A 39 -2.92 22.20 -7.59
N SER A 40 -4.18 22.49 -7.26
CA SER A 40 -5.33 21.96 -7.99
C SER A 40 -6.43 23.01 -8.13
N THR A 41 -7.09 23.02 -9.28
CA THR A 41 -8.32 23.78 -9.53
C THR A 41 -9.58 22.92 -9.34
N ALA A 42 -9.42 21.61 -9.11
CA ALA A 42 -10.54 20.71 -8.87
C ALA A 42 -11.13 20.94 -7.48
N THR A 43 -12.46 20.86 -7.39
CA THR A 43 -13.19 21.03 -6.13
C THR A 43 -12.94 19.84 -5.21
N ALA A 44 -12.87 20.05 -3.90
CA ALA A 44 -12.88 18.94 -2.96
C ALA A 44 -14.18 18.13 -3.10
N GLY A 45 -14.11 16.81 -2.97
CA GLY A 45 -15.30 15.96 -3.10
C GLY A 45 -14.99 14.49 -3.38
N VAL A 46 -16.07 13.73 -3.54
CA VAL A 46 -16.02 12.32 -3.91
C VAL A 46 -16.28 12.21 -5.42
N TYR A 47 -15.34 11.57 -6.11
CA TYR A 47 -15.36 11.37 -7.56
C TYR A 47 -15.46 9.88 -7.86
N ASP A 48 -16.45 9.51 -8.66
CA ASP A 48 -16.50 8.17 -9.26
C ASP A 48 -15.76 8.17 -10.60
N LEU A 49 -15.08 7.07 -10.90
CA LEU A 49 -14.30 6.92 -12.13
C LEU A 49 -15.22 6.98 -13.35
N ASP A 50 -14.96 7.93 -14.24
CA ASP A 50 -15.52 7.88 -15.59
C ASP A 50 -14.83 6.77 -16.39
N LYS A 51 -15.55 5.66 -16.57
CA LYS A 51 -15.05 4.46 -17.25
C LYS A 51 -14.69 4.71 -18.71
N THR A 52 -15.21 5.76 -19.35
CA THR A 52 -14.92 6.09 -20.75
C THR A 52 -13.60 6.83 -20.93
N HIS A 53 -13.06 7.42 -19.85
CA HIS A 53 -11.80 8.19 -19.86
C HIS A 53 -10.73 7.54 -18.98
N ALA A 54 -10.82 6.23 -18.77
CA ALA A 54 -9.91 5.50 -17.91
C ALA A 54 -9.35 4.25 -18.60
N SER A 55 -8.11 3.90 -18.26
CA SER A 55 -7.45 2.70 -18.76
C SER A 55 -6.55 2.09 -17.70
N VAL A 56 -6.55 0.75 -17.62
CA VAL A 56 -5.61 -0.02 -16.80
C VAL A 56 -4.85 -0.93 -17.74
N THR A 57 -3.56 -0.62 -17.93
CA THR A 57 -2.66 -1.40 -18.79
C THR A 57 -1.52 -1.96 -17.96
N PHE A 58 -1.00 -3.11 -18.37
CA PHE A 58 0.19 -3.69 -17.77
C PHE A 58 1.09 -4.28 -18.86
N ARG A 59 2.37 -4.47 -18.49
CA ARG A 59 3.36 -5.08 -19.37
C ARG A 59 4.09 -6.17 -18.64
N VAL A 60 4.30 -7.29 -19.33
CA VAL A 60 5.04 -8.45 -18.82
C VAL A 60 6.28 -8.63 -19.68
N ASP A 61 7.42 -8.89 -19.03
CA ASP A 61 8.63 -9.28 -19.73
C ASP A 61 8.44 -10.65 -20.37
N HIS A 62 8.75 -10.76 -21.66
CA HIS A 62 8.65 -11.99 -22.41
C HIS A 62 10.06 -12.46 -22.79
N LEU A 63 10.68 -13.19 -21.86
CA LEU A 63 12.00 -13.81 -22.01
C LEU A 63 13.13 -12.78 -22.27
N GLY A 64 13.01 -11.57 -21.74
CA GLY A 64 13.99 -10.48 -21.92
C GLY A 64 14.04 -9.88 -23.33
N MET A 65 13.19 -10.34 -24.26
CA MET A 65 13.21 -9.89 -25.66
C MET A 65 12.17 -8.83 -25.96
N SER A 66 11.02 -8.88 -25.30
CA SER A 66 9.91 -7.96 -25.55
C SER A 66 9.07 -7.72 -24.31
N ARG A 67 8.23 -6.68 -24.37
CA ARG A 67 7.23 -6.37 -23.34
C ARG A 67 5.84 -6.59 -23.88
N TYR A 68 5.24 -7.71 -23.52
CA TYR A 68 3.87 -8.02 -23.89
C TYR A 68 2.93 -7.07 -23.15
N THR A 69 2.08 -6.34 -23.87
CA THR A 69 1.15 -5.36 -23.29
C THR A 69 -0.25 -5.95 -23.28
N ALA A 70 -0.96 -5.80 -22.16
CA ALA A 70 -2.36 -6.19 -22.02
C ALA A 70 -3.09 -5.18 -21.15
N ARG A 71 -4.42 -5.30 -21.06
CA ARG A 71 -5.28 -4.38 -20.30
C ARG A 71 -6.45 -5.09 -19.64
N PHE A 72 -7.08 -4.41 -18.68
CA PHE A 72 -8.41 -4.76 -18.17
C PHE A 72 -9.43 -3.73 -18.64
N THR A 73 -10.60 -4.19 -19.08
CA THR A 73 -11.66 -3.30 -19.59
C THR A 73 -12.79 -3.06 -18.59
N GLY A 74 -12.99 -3.96 -17.63
CA GLY A 74 -13.96 -3.82 -16.54
C GLY A 74 -13.31 -3.09 -15.39
N ILE A 75 -13.23 -1.76 -15.47
CA ILE A 75 -12.55 -0.92 -14.47
C ILE A 75 -13.57 -0.14 -13.65
N ASP A 76 -13.26 0.07 -12.38
CA ASP A 76 -14.04 0.90 -11.47
C ASP A 76 -13.11 1.60 -10.47
N GLY A 77 -13.57 2.71 -9.90
CA GLY A 77 -12.81 3.41 -8.89
C GLY A 77 -13.54 4.60 -8.30
N ARG A 78 -13.07 5.00 -7.12
CA ARG A 78 -13.57 6.14 -6.37
C ARG A 78 -12.39 6.88 -5.74
N LEU A 79 -12.40 8.20 -5.88
CA LEU A 79 -11.43 9.12 -5.30
C LEU A 79 -12.14 10.02 -4.29
N ASN A 80 -11.66 10.03 -3.06
CA ASN A 80 -11.94 11.11 -2.10
C ASN A 80 -10.82 12.15 -2.25
N PHE A 81 -11.16 13.33 -2.75
CA PHE A 81 -10.18 14.38 -3.05
C PHE A 81 -10.40 15.58 -2.13
N ASP A 82 -9.35 15.98 -1.42
CA ASP A 82 -9.32 17.19 -0.60
C ASP A 82 -7.90 17.80 -0.61
N PRO A 83 -7.59 18.72 -1.55
CA PRO A 83 -6.25 19.29 -1.69
C PRO A 83 -5.83 20.14 -0.48
N ALA A 84 -6.78 20.59 0.34
CA ALA A 84 -6.48 21.29 1.58
C ALA A 84 -6.13 20.32 2.73
N ASN A 85 -6.48 19.04 2.59
CA ASN A 85 -6.16 18.00 3.57
C ASN A 85 -5.74 16.68 2.89
N PRO A 86 -4.49 16.59 2.36
CA PRO A 86 -4.00 15.39 1.69
C PRO A 86 -4.11 14.10 2.51
N ALA A 87 -4.04 14.19 3.85
CA ALA A 87 -4.18 13.03 4.73
C ALA A 87 -5.60 12.42 4.74
N ALA A 88 -6.62 13.18 4.33
CA ALA A 88 -7.99 12.69 4.17
C ALA A 88 -8.27 12.14 2.75
N MET A 89 -7.33 12.32 1.80
CA MET A 89 -7.49 11.76 0.47
C MET A 89 -7.40 10.25 0.49
N SER A 90 -8.16 9.60 -0.38
CA SER A 90 -8.11 8.16 -0.57
C SER A 90 -8.52 7.78 -1.97
N VAL A 91 -7.96 6.69 -2.50
CA VAL A 91 -8.41 6.08 -3.75
C VAL A 91 -8.69 4.60 -3.52
N GLU A 92 -9.84 4.16 -4.02
CA GLU A 92 -10.19 2.76 -4.18
C GLU A 92 -10.34 2.48 -5.67
N ALA A 93 -9.73 1.40 -6.16
CA ALA A 93 -9.82 0.98 -7.55
C ALA A 93 -10.04 -0.53 -7.64
N SER A 94 -10.77 -0.98 -8.65
CA SER A 94 -10.92 -2.39 -8.94
C SER A 94 -10.94 -2.66 -10.43
N VAL A 95 -10.50 -3.86 -10.81
CA VAL A 95 -10.74 -4.39 -12.14
C VAL A 95 -11.40 -5.76 -12.06
N ASP A 96 -12.29 -6.05 -13.00
CA ASP A 96 -12.88 -7.36 -13.19
C ASP A 96 -11.83 -8.27 -13.84
N THR A 97 -11.45 -9.34 -13.15
CA THR A 97 -10.34 -10.21 -13.57
C THR A 97 -10.59 -10.85 -14.94
N GLY A 98 -11.84 -11.23 -15.22
CA GLY A 98 -12.24 -11.80 -16.52
C GLY A 98 -12.28 -10.81 -17.68
N SER A 99 -12.08 -9.51 -17.41
CA SER A 99 -12.08 -8.46 -18.44
C SER A 99 -10.72 -8.25 -19.12
N ILE A 100 -9.77 -9.18 -18.89
CA ILE A 100 -8.47 -9.13 -19.53
C ILE A 100 -8.60 -9.12 -21.07
N LYS A 101 -7.83 -8.24 -21.69
CA LYS A 101 -7.68 -8.13 -23.14
C LYS A 101 -6.20 -8.13 -23.47
N THR A 102 -5.78 -9.15 -24.21
CA THR A 102 -4.40 -9.37 -24.64
C THR A 102 -4.14 -8.81 -26.04
N ASP A 103 -5.21 -8.54 -26.79
CA ASP A 103 -5.15 -8.16 -28.21
C ASP A 103 -4.31 -9.14 -29.05
N TYR A 104 -4.27 -10.42 -28.63
CA TYR A 104 -3.59 -11.49 -29.35
C TYR A 104 -4.25 -11.69 -30.73
N PRO A 105 -3.48 -11.62 -31.84
CA PRO A 105 -4.05 -11.50 -33.19
C PRO A 105 -4.70 -12.79 -33.69
N ASN A 106 -4.38 -13.93 -33.07
CA ASN A 106 -4.94 -15.22 -33.46
C ASN A 106 -6.13 -15.56 -32.54
N PRO A 107 -7.34 -15.77 -33.09
CA PRO A 107 -8.52 -16.11 -32.29
C PRO A 107 -8.48 -17.53 -31.71
N THR A 108 -7.53 -18.38 -32.09
CA THR A 108 -7.40 -19.76 -31.57
C THR A 108 -5.93 -20.13 -31.32
N PRO A 109 -5.53 -20.38 -30.05
CA PRO A 109 -6.38 -20.41 -28.85
C PRO A 109 -6.89 -19.03 -28.43
N ASN A 110 -8.02 -18.99 -27.71
CA ASN A 110 -8.52 -17.77 -27.09
C ASN A 110 -7.65 -17.44 -25.88
N PHE A 111 -6.63 -16.60 -26.09
CA PHE A 111 -5.64 -16.30 -25.07
C PHE A 111 -6.20 -15.49 -23.88
N ASP A 112 -7.19 -14.62 -24.12
CA ASP A 112 -7.89 -13.91 -23.05
C ASP A 112 -8.57 -14.92 -22.09
N ALA A 113 -9.24 -15.93 -22.64
CA ALA A 113 -9.89 -16.97 -21.85
C ALA A 113 -8.90 -17.87 -21.12
N GLU A 114 -7.74 -18.14 -21.72
CA GLU A 114 -6.66 -18.88 -21.07
C GLU A 114 -6.14 -18.15 -19.83
N LEU A 115 -5.81 -16.86 -19.97
CA LEU A 115 -5.31 -16.05 -18.85
C LEU A 115 -6.37 -15.78 -17.77
N ALA A 116 -7.65 -15.70 -18.14
CA ALA A 116 -8.74 -15.62 -17.16
C ALA A 116 -9.01 -16.96 -16.44
N GLY A 117 -8.50 -18.07 -16.98
CA GLY A 117 -8.74 -19.43 -16.50
C GLY A 117 -7.99 -19.81 -15.22
N PRO A 118 -8.26 -21.01 -14.68
CA PRO A 118 -7.78 -21.45 -13.35
C PRO A 118 -6.27 -21.67 -13.25
N ASN A 119 -5.56 -21.76 -14.39
CA ASN A 119 -4.10 -21.91 -14.41
C ASN A 119 -3.37 -20.55 -14.32
N TRP A 120 -4.12 -19.44 -14.36
CA TRP A 120 -3.59 -18.08 -14.42
C TRP A 120 -4.29 -17.19 -13.39
N LEU A 121 -5.20 -16.32 -13.81
CA LEU A 121 -5.85 -15.36 -12.93
C LEU A 121 -7.04 -15.95 -12.15
N ASP A 122 -7.56 -17.11 -12.59
CA ASP A 122 -8.67 -17.84 -11.97
C ASP A 122 -9.85 -16.92 -11.65
N ALA A 123 -10.35 -16.22 -12.67
CA ALA A 123 -11.37 -15.18 -12.53
C ALA A 123 -12.70 -15.72 -11.94
N ALA A 124 -12.95 -17.03 -12.04
CA ALA A 124 -14.10 -17.66 -11.41
C ALA A 124 -14.00 -17.66 -9.88
N ARG A 125 -12.80 -17.85 -9.33
CA ARG A 125 -12.56 -17.85 -7.88
C ARG A 125 -12.13 -16.49 -7.35
N PHE A 126 -11.45 -15.69 -8.17
CA PHE A 126 -10.97 -14.35 -7.83
C PHE A 126 -11.49 -13.33 -8.84
N PRO A 127 -12.78 -12.97 -8.78
CA PRO A 127 -13.44 -12.17 -9.82
C PRO A 127 -12.94 -10.72 -9.89
N LYS A 128 -12.29 -10.22 -8.83
CA LYS A 128 -11.76 -8.87 -8.77
C LYS A 128 -10.30 -8.81 -8.35
N ILE A 129 -9.60 -7.86 -8.94
CA ILE A 129 -8.31 -7.34 -8.47
C ILE A 129 -8.61 -5.97 -7.87
N THR A 130 -8.11 -5.67 -6.68
CA THR A 130 -8.46 -4.42 -5.96
C THR A 130 -7.23 -3.69 -5.42
N PHE A 131 -7.29 -2.37 -5.39
CA PHE A 131 -6.37 -1.50 -4.69
C PHE A 131 -7.14 -0.59 -3.75
N LYS A 132 -6.73 -0.50 -2.49
CA LYS A 132 -7.27 0.44 -1.50
C LYS A 132 -6.15 1.21 -0.84
N SER A 133 -6.11 2.53 -1.04
CA SER A 133 -5.07 3.37 -0.44
C SER A 133 -5.14 3.37 1.08
N THR A 134 -3.98 3.39 1.72
CA THR A 134 -3.78 3.56 3.16
C THR A 134 -3.05 4.85 3.50
N ALA A 135 -2.32 5.45 2.54
CA ALA A 135 -1.68 6.75 2.69
C ALA A 135 -1.52 7.46 1.34
N VAL A 136 -1.61 8.79 1.37
CA VAL A 136 -1.30 9.68 0.24
C VAL A 136 -0.22 10.66 0.69
N GLU A 137 0.91 10.66 0.00
CA GLU A 137 2.06 11.53 0.29
C GLU A 137 2.34 12.43 -0.93
N PRO A 138 1.97 13.71 -0.90
CA PRO A 138 2.34 14.66 -1.94
C PRO A 138 3.87 14.75 -2.09
N THR A 139 4.35 14.52 -3.31
CA THR A 139 5.78 14.58 -3.66
C THR A 139 6.14 15.81 -4.49
N GLY A 140 5.14 16.60 -4.87
CA GLY A 140 5.30 17.81 -5.67
C GLY A 140 3.95 18.52 -5.88
N PRO A 141 3.92 19.58 -6.70
CA PRO A 141 2.70 20.38 -6.91
C PRO A 141 1.49 19.59 -7.41
N ASN A 142 1.74 18.53 -8.17
CA ASN A 142 0.71 17.69 -8.76
C ASN A 142 1.11 16.21 -8.78
N THR A 143 2.05 15.80 -7.92
CA THR A 143 2.51 14.41 -7.83
C THR A 143 2.38 13.90 -6.41
N ALA A 144 2.13 12.60 -6.27
CA ALA A 144 2.08 11.95 -4.98
C ALA A 144 2.58 10.50 -5.06
N LYS A 145 2.97 9.95 -3.91
CA LYS A 145 3.09 8.52 -3.67
C LYS A 145 1.84 8.06 -2.94
N VAL A 146 1.15 7.07 -3.47
CA VAL A 146 -0.06 6.51 -2.88
C VAL A 146 0.22 5.08 -2.46
N THR A 147 0.33 4.86 -1.16
CA THR A 147 0.50 3.51 -0.59
C THR A 147 -0.89 2.89 -0.40
N GLY A 148 -1.03 1.61 -0.70
CA GLY A 148 -2.29 0.90 -0.49
C GLY A 148 -2.16 -0.62 -0.51
N ASP A 149 -3.24 -1.27 -0.08
CA ASP A 149 -3.41 -2.71 -0.10
C ASP A 149 -3.84 -3.16 -1.50
N PHE A 150 -2.99 -3.90 -2.18
CA PHE A 150 -3.25 -4.51 -3.48
C PHE A 150 -3.58 -5.98 -3.30
N THR A 151 -4.77 -6.40 -3.77
CA THR A 151 -5.21 -7.80 -3.72
C THR A 151 -5.33 -8.36 -5.13
N LEU A 152 -4.61 -9.45 -5.37
CA LEU A 152 -4.62 -10.20 -6.63
C LEU A 152 -4.64 -11.69 -6.29
N HIS A 153 -5.54 -12.44 -6.92
CA HIS A 153 -5.60 -13.91 -6.76
C HIS A 153 -5.69 -14.35 -5.29
N GLY A 154 -6.46 -13.61 -4.48
CA GLY A 154 -6.68 -13.86 -3.05
C GLY A 154 -5.53 -13.46 -2.13
N VAL A 155 -4.43 -12.91 -2.65
CA VAL A 155 -3.28 -12.48 -1.86
C VAL A 155 -3.22 -10.96 -1.81
N THR A 156 -3.20 -10.40 -0.60
CA THR A 156 -3.06 -8.96 -0.36
C THR A 156 -1.61 -8.61 -0.02
N ARG A 157 -1.05 -7.60 -0.69
CA ARG A 157 0.29 -7.06 -0.44
C ARG A 157 0.27 -5.53 -0.55
N PRO A 158 1.15 -4.82 0.18
CA PRO A 158 1.30 -3.39 0.00
C PRO A 158 1.89 -3.07 -1.38
N LEU A 159 1.35 -2.03 -2.02
CA LEU A 159 1.83 -1.47 -3.27
C LEU A 159 1.89 0.06 -3.13
N VAL A 160 2.94 0.68 -3.67
CA VAL A 160 3.05 2.14 -3.78
C VAL A 160 2.89 2.52 -5.24
N LEU A 161 1.92 3.38 -5.53
CA LEU A 161 1.70 3.98 -6.84
C LEU A 161 2.33 5.37 -6.88
N ASP A 162 3.16 5.63 -7.89
CA ASP A 162 3.55 6.99 -8.24
C ASP A 162 2.44 7.58 -9.12
N VAL A 163 1.82 8.66 -8.64
CA VAL A 163 0.66 9.29 -9.30
C VAL A 163 0.94 10.74 -9.65
N THR A 164 0.37 11.15 -10.77
CA THR A 164 0.36 12.54 -11.23
C THR A 164 -1.10 12.97 -11.41
N PHE A 165 -1.45 14.10 -10.80
CA PHE A 165 -2.69 14.82 -11.02
C PHE A 165 -2.50 15.72 -12.24
N ASN A 166 -3.32 15.51 -13.28
CA ASN A 166 -3.25 16.24 -14.55
C ASN A 166 -4.30 17.34 -14.62
#